data_AF-A0A068QU74-F1
#
_entry.id   AF-A0A068QU74-F1
#
_cell.length_a   1.000
_cell.length_b   1.000
_cell.length_c   1.000
_cell.angle_alpha   90.00
_cell.angle_beta   90.00
_cell.angle_gamma   90.00
#
_symmetry.space_group_name_H-M   'P 1'
#
loop_
_entity.id
_entity.type
_entity.pdbx_description
1 polymer ?
#
loop_
_entity_poly.entity_id
_entity_poly.type
_entity_poly.pdbx_seq_one_letter_code
_entity_poly.pdbx_strand_id
1 'polypeptide(L)'
;MSPRHNLQFSAFPINQWISEFFPSAGNEFQLDPSYEPESSNPDPDKTATFAILQRYNRVNLLIPVGAPHCYHAAMESKALRLIALGEHYRQLSEKELI
;
A
#
# COMPACT_ATOMS: atom_id res chain seq x y z
N MET A 1 -1.92 -35.35 -18.43
CA MET A 1 -2.29 -34.02 -18.94
C MET A 1 -1.75 -32.98 -17.97
N SER A 2 -0.65 -32.34 -18.36
CA SER A 2 -0.10 -31.11 -17.76
C SER A 2 -0.87 -29.89 -18.33
N PRO A 3 -0.65 -28.63 -17.89
CA PRO A 3 0.20 -28.16 -16.79
C PRO A 3 -0.39 -26.99 -15.94
N ARG A 4 0.25 -26.77 -14.77
CA ARG A 4 0.68 -25.47 -14.18
C ARG A 4 -0.25 -24.25 -14.37
N HIS A 5 -0.89 -23.80 -13.28
CA HIS A 5 -1.12 -22.36 -13.11
C HIS A 5 0.17 -21.73 -12.57
N ASN A 6 1.01 -21.38 -13.54
CA ASN A 6 2.03 -20.36 -13.41
C ASN A 6 1.32 -19.10 -12.89
N LEU A 7 1.58 -18.69 -11.64
CA LEU A 7 1.25 -17.34 -11.18
C LEU A 7 2.17 -16.38 -11.92
N GLN A 8 1.82 -16.14 -13.18
CA GLN A 8 2.32 -15.05 -13.98
C GLN A 8 1.97 -13.80 -13.17
N PHE A 9 2.98 -13.07 -12.70
CA PHE A 9 2.86 -11.71 -12.18
C PHE A 9 2.36 -10.78 -13.29
N SER A 10 1.12 -11.00 -13.74
CA SER A 10 0.44 -10.17 -14.72
C SER A 10 -0.08 -8.94 -13.99
N ALA A 11 0.62 -7.81 -14.19
CA ALA A 11 0.13 -6.46 -14.00
C ALA A 11 -0.94 -6.31 -12.91
N PHE A 12 -0.53 -6.29 -11.63
CA PHE A 12 -1.44 -6.01 -10.52
C PHE A 12 -2.16 -4.68 -10.81
N PRO A 13 -3.48 -4.69 -11.05
CA PRO A 13 -4.23 -3.45 -11.16
C PRO A 13 -4.11 -2.75 -9.82
N ILE A 14 -3.58 -1.53 -9.85
CA ILE A 14 -3.28 -0.74 -8.66
C ILE A 14 -4.53 -0.58 -7.78
N ASN A 15 -5.73 -0.74 -8.32
CA ASN A 15 -7.00 -0.39 -7.69
C ASN A 15 -7.53 -1.43 -6.69
N GLN A 16 -7.18 -2.71 -6.80
CA GLN A 16 -7.93 -3.78 -6.13
C GLN A 16 -7.71 -3.87 -4.61
N TRP A 17 -6.69 -3.19 -4.06
CA TRP A 17 -6.23 -3.42 -2.69
C TRP A 17 -6.38 -2.19 -1.78
N ILE A 18 -6.80 -1.04 -2.33
CA ILE A 18 -6.83 0.22 -1.56
C ILE A 18 -7.85 0.15 -0.40
N SER A 19 -8.99 -0.52 -0.59
CA SER A 19 -9.99 -0.77 0.45
C SER A 19 -9.58 -1.86 1.44
N GLU A 20 -8.70 -2.78 1.05
CA GLU A 20 -8.14 -3.77 1.96
C GLU A 20 -7.12 -3.13 2.92
N PHE A 21 -6.26 -2.25 2.40
CA PHE A 21 -5.31 -1.52 3.24
C PHE A 21 -5.96 -0.43 4.10
N PHE A 22 -6.99 0.23 3.57
CA PHE A 22 -7.70 1.31 4.25
C PHE A 22 -9.19 0.95 4.36
N PRO A 23 -9.62 0.15 5.34
CA PRO A 23 -10.98 -0.40 5.40
C PRO A 23 -12.06 0.63 5.78
N SER A 24 -11.68 1.82 6.21
CA SER A 24 -12.62 2.87 6.58
C SER A 24 -12.04 4.26 6.29
N ALA A 25 -12.94 5.24 6.17
CA ALA A 25 -12.54 6.62 5.92
C ALA A 25 -11.64 7.14 7.05
N GLY A 26 -10.51 7.74 6.67
CA GLY A 26 -9.53 8.25 7.62
C GLY A 26 -8.73 7.18 8.35
N ASN A 27 -8.79 5.92 7.92
CA ASN A 27 -7.92 4.88 8.45
C ASN A 27 -6.44 5.24 8.22
N GLU A 28 -5.62 4.94 9.22
CA GLU A 28 -4.16 5.08 9.15
C GLU A 28 -3.53 3.68 9.07
N PHE A 29 -2.72 3.47 8.02
CA PHE A 29 -1.96 2.24 7.83
C PHE A 29 -0.63 2.36 8.57
N GLN A 30 -0.52 1.66 9.70
CA GLN A 30 0.67 1.69 10.55
C GLN A 30 1.84 0.96 9.89
N LEU A 31 3.00 1.61 9.84
CA LEU A 31 4.25 1.00 9.40
C LEU A 31 5.17 0.75 10.58
N ASP A 32 6.16 -0.09 10.33
CA ASP A 32 7.34 -0.32 11.16
C ASP A 32 8.55 -0.54 10.22
N PRO A 33 9.79 -0.58 10.75
CA PRO A 33 10.99 -0.67 9.91
C PRO A 33 11.04 -1.90 9.00
N SER A 34 10.35 -3.01 9.33
CA SER A 34 10.37 -4.23 8.51
C SER A 34 9.65 -4.08 7.16
N TYR A 35 8.90 -2.99 6.93
CA TYR A 35 8.35 -2.63 5.62
C TYR A 35 9.41 -2.08 4.66
N GLU A 36 10.49 -1.51 5.16
CA GLU A 36 11.53 -0.88 4.34
C GLU A 36 12.56 -1.94 3.88
N PRO A 37 12.73 -2.17 2.56
CA PRO A 37 13.67 -3.19 2.05
C PRO A 37 15.13 -2.95 2.44
N GLU A 38 15.51 -1.69 2.70
CA GLU A 38 16.86 -1.33 3.15
C GLU A 38 17.02 -1.32 4.69
N SER A 39 16.00 -1.77 5.44
CA SER A 39 16.09 -1.88 6.90
C SER A 39 17.02 -3.01 7.37
N SER A 40 17.30 -3.08 8.68
CA SER A 40 18.17 -4.11 9.25
C SER A 40 17.59 -5.53 9.20
N ASN A 41 16.25 -5.66 9.20
CA ASN A 41 15.56 -6.94 9.17
C ASN A 41 14.23 -6.80 8.39
N PRO A 42 14.30 -6.68 7.06
CA PRO A 42 13.12 -6.51 6.22
C PRO A 42 12.30 -7.79 6.18
N ASP A 43 10.98 -7.65 6.20
CA ASP A 43 10.05 -8.75 5.98
C ASP A 43 9.64 -8.79 4.50
N PRO A 44 9.85 -9.90 3.77
CA PRO A 44 9.54 -9.98 2.35
C PRO A 44 8.08 -9.66 1.97
N ASP A 45 7.11 -10.03 2.82
CA ASP A 45 5.68 -9.80 2.55
C ASP A 45 5.31 -8.34 2.84
N LYS A 46 5.88 -7.76 3.91
CA LYS A 46 5.69 -6.34 4.22
C LYS A 46 6.36 -5.43 3.20
N THR A 47 7.57 -5.77 2.74
CA THR A 47 8.26 -4.99 1.69
C THR A 47 7.51 -5.02 0.37
N ALA A 48 6.88 -6.15 0.00
CA ALA A 48 6.00 -6.23 -1.16
C ALA A 48 4.77 -5.32 -1.00
N THR A 49 4.15 -5.33 0.18
CA THR A 49 3.05 -4.42 0.54
C THR A 49 3.49 -2.96 0.47
N PHE A 50 4.67 -2.64 0.99
CA PHE A 50 5.22 -1.29 0.98
C PHE A 50 5.46 -0.77 -0.43
N ALA A 51 5.94 -1.62 -1.34
CA ALA A 51 6.11 -1.25 -2.74
C ALA A 51 4.78 -0.83 -3.40
N ILE A 52 3.65 -1.42 -3.00
CA ILE A 52 2.31 -1.00 -3.47
C ILE A 52 1.95 0.36 -2.87
N LEU A 53 2.12 0.54 -1.56
CA LEU A 53 1.84 1.80 -0.86
C LEU A 53 2.70 2.97 -1.38
N GLN A 54 3.97 2.73 -1.72
CA GLN A 54 4.84 3.72 -2.35
C GLN A 54 4.36 4.11 -3.75
N ARG A 55 3.80 3.16 -4.52
CA ARG A 55 3.18 3.48 -5.82
C ARG A 55 1.95 4.36 -5.66
N TYR A 56 1.09 4.09 -4.67
CA TYR A 56 -0.02 4.99 -4.31
C TYR A 56 0.44 6.38 -3.92
N ASN A 57 1.53 6.49 -3.15
CA ASN A 57 2.12 7.78 -2.82
C ASN A 57 2.62 8.53 -4.07
N ARG A 58 3.27 7.84 -5.01
CA ARG A 58 3.80 8.42 -6.25
C ARG A 58 2.70 9.01 -7.16
N VAL A 59 1.49 8.46 -7.09
CA VAL A 59 0.32 8.97 -7.83
C VAL A 59 -0.63 9.79 -6.93
N ASN A 60 -0.17 10.24 -5.75
CA ASN A 60 -0.87 11.11 -4.83
C ASN A 60 -2.21 10.57 -4.30
N LEU A 61 -2.32 9.26 -4.00
CA LEU A 61 -3.49 8.70 -3.33
C LEU A 61 -3.36 8.70 -1.79
N LEU A 62 -2.13 8.66 -1.28
CA LEU A 62 -1.84 8.65 0.15
C LEU A 62 -0.63 9.51 0.49
N ILE A 63 -0.51 9.87 1.77
CA ILE A 63 0.63 10.60 2.32
C ILE A 63 1.09 9.99 3.66
N PRO A 64 2.36 10.20 4.04
CA PRO A 64 2.82 9.93 5.39
C PRO A 64 2.12 10.81 6.45
N VAL A 65 1.93 10.26 7.64
CA VAL A 65 1.46 10.98 8.82
C VAL A 65 2.65 11.28 9.72
N GLY A 66 2.92 12.57 9.95
CA GLY A 66 4.02 12.99 10.82
C GLY A 66 5.44 12.72 10.29
N ALA A 67 5.60 12.40 9.00
CA ALA A 67 6.89 12.14 8.36
C ALA A 67 6.99 12.84 6.99
N PRO A 68 8.19 13.16 6.48
CA PRO A 68 8.34 13.81 5.18
C PRO A 68 8.10 12.87 3.99
N HIS A 69 8.48 11.60 4.11
CA HIS A 69 8.37 10.59 3.04
C HIS A 69 7.99 9.21 3.61
N CYS A 70 7.50 8.30 2.76
CA CYS A 70 7.11 6.95 3.20
C CYS A 70 8.26 6.19 3.87
N TYR A 71 9.50 6.35 3.37
CA TYR A 71 10.70 5.78 4.02
C TYR A 71 10.79 6.17 5.50
N HIS A 72 10.69 7.48 5.78
CA HIS A 72 10.73 7.99 7.15
C HIS A 72 9.53 7.49 7.97
N ALA A 73 8.37 7.33 7.34
CA ALA A 73 7.23 6.75 8.03
C ALA A 73 7.48 5.29 8.45
N ALA A 74 8.07 4.47 7.59
CA ALA A 74 8.45 3.10 7.94
C ALA A 74 9.52 3.08 9.04
N MET A 75 10.62 3.80 8.83
CA MET A 75 11.78 3.78 9.71
C MET A 75 11.52 4.39 11.10
N GLU A 76 10.57 5.32 11.21
CA GLU A 76 10.18 5.96 12.47
C GLU A 76 8.89 5.36 13.05
N SER A 77 8.42 4.21 12.53
CA SER A 77 7.19 3.54 12.97
C SER A 77 5.96 4.46 13.02
N LYS A 78 5.75 5.22 11.94
CA LYS A 78 4.60 6.10 11.73
C LYS A 78 3.64 5.48 10.71
N ALA A 79 2.55 6.20 10.42
CA ALA A 79 1.50 5.70 9.55
C ALA A 79 1.46 6.40 8.19
N LEU A 80 0.71 5.79 7.28
CA LEU A 80 0.24 6.42 6.04
C LEU A 80 -1.27 6.64 6.15
N ARG A 81 -1.80 7.63 5.44
CA ARG A 81 -3.25 7.83 5.31
C ARG A 81 -3.64 8.21 3.89
N LEU A 82 -4.85 7.85 3.50
CA LEU A 82 -5.44 8.35 2.25
C LEU A 82 -5.65 9.87 2.33
N ILE A 83 -5.51 10.52 1.18
CA ILE A 83 -6.03 11.89 0.98
C ILE A 83 -7.40 11.83 0.30
N ALA A 84 -8.03 12.99 0.08
CA ALA A 84 -9.37 13.05 -0.53
C ALA A 84 -9.51 12.26 -1.84
N LEU A 85 -8.49 12.33 -2.72
CA LEU A 85 -8.47 11.54 -3.95
C LEU A 85 -8.37 10.02 -3.67
N GLY A 86 -7.51 9.60 -2.75
CA GLY A 86 -7.41 8.21 -2.33
C GLY A 86 -8.71 7.67 -1.76
N GLU A 87 -9.38 8.43 -0.90
CA GLU A 87 -10.70 8.08 -0.34
C GLU A 87 -11.76 7.92 -1.42
N HIS A 88 -11.73 8.77 -2.45
CA HIS A 88 -12.63 8.62 -3.60
C HIS A 88 -12.39 7.29 -4.32
N TYR A 89 -11.14 6.92 -4.60
CA TYR A 89 -10.79 5.64 -5.22
C TYR A 89 -11.14 4.44 -4.33
N ARG A 90 -10.94 4.55 -3.01
CA ARG A 90 -11.36 3.53 -2.05
C ARG A 90 -12.85 3.25 -2.14
N GLN A 91 -13.67 4.30 -2.17
CA GLN A 91 -15.13 4.16 -2.29
C GLN A 91 -15.57 3.55 -3.63
N LEU A 92 -14.83 3.79 -4.71
CA LEU A 92 -15.12 3.17 -6.01
C LEU A 92 -14.78 1.67 -5.99
N SER A 93 -13.64 1.31 -5.39
CA SER A 93 -13.21 -0.09 -5.23
C SER A 93 -14.16 -0.89 -4.35
N GLU A 94 -14.63 -0.33 -3.23
CA GLU A 94 -15.62 -0.97 -2.34
C GLU A 94 -16.96 -1.29 -3.03
N LYS A 95 -17.30 -0.55 -4.09
CA LYS A 95 -18.53 -0.73 -4.86
C LYS A 95 -18.34 -1.69 -6.05
N GLU A 96 -17.18 -2.33 -6.16
CA GLU A 96 -16.76 -3.18 -7.30
C GLU A 96 -16.86 -2.44 -8.65
N LEU A 97 -16.70 -1.11 -8.64
CA LEU A 97 -16.82 -0.29 -9.85
C LEU A 97 -15.48 -0.17 -10.61
N ILE A 98 -14.37 -0.53 -9.99
CA ILE A 98 -12.99 -0.48 -10.53
C ILE A 98 -12.09 -1.56 -9.93
#